data_AF-A0A1X1AXA8-F1
#
_entry.id   AF-A0A1X1AXA8-F1
#
_cell.length_a   1.000
_cell.length_b   1.000
_cell.length_c   1.000
_cell.angle_alpha   90.00
_cell.angle_beta   90.00
_cell.angle_gamma   90.00
#
_symmetry.space_group_name_H-M   'P 1'
#
loop_
_entity.id
_entity.type
_entity.pdbx_description
1 polymer ?
#
loop_
_entity_poly.entity_id
_entity_poly.type
_entity_poly.pdbx_seq_one_letter_code
_entity_poly.pdbx_strand_id
1 'polypeptide(L)'
;MSKRRMFGRDPEVHEHDLGLSHDMKTMSRRGALALFGAAGATAALAACGSPSSTSTTASSSATAGAGTATSTADAVGECVAAAPGETAGPYPGDGSNGPNVLVESGIVRKDITSSFGTSTGTAEGVPVTITMALQDLTKNCDPGAGMAVYLWHCDRDGEYSLYGKAITDQNYLRGVQVAGADGTVSFTSIFPAAYSGRWPHIHFEVYDSLEVAIAGENARLTSQIALPQEACDTVFAGAEGYEKSVTNMTRTTLSSDNVFGDGWDAELATATGSVSSGYDIAITIGVAAKSENAQAAPPAGGGGPGGAGGPGGEPPAMP
;
A
#
# COMPACT_ATOMS: atom_id res chain seq x y z
N MET A 1 9.71 -57.15 42.62
CA MET A 1 10.42 -57.85 41.53
C MET A 1 9.42 -58.38 40.51
N SER A 2 9.52 -57.96 39.25
CA SER A 2 9.68 -58.86 38.08
C SER A 2 9.24 -58.15 36.80
N LYS A 3 10.24 -57.78 36.00
CA LYS A 3 10.12 -57.30 34.62
C LYS A 3 9.67 -58.47 33.73
N ARG A 4 8.78 -58.22 32.77
CA ARG A 4 8.74 -58.98 31.51
C ARG A 4 8.73 -58.01 30.34
N ARG A 5 9.85 -58.01 29.61
CA ARG A 5 10.02 -57.45 28.27
C ARG A 5 9.21 -58.32 27.30
N MET A 6 8.52 -57.71 26.35
CA MET A 6 8.19 -58.35 25.08
C MET A 6 8.70 -57.50 23.93
N PHE A 7 9.11 -58.22 22.90
CA PHE A 7 9.93 -57.83 21.77
C PHE A 7 9.20 -56.90 20.80
N GLY A 8 10.02 -56.13 20.07
CA GLY A 8 9.59 -55.22 19.02
C GLY A 8 9.04 -55.94 17.80
N ARG A 9 8.15 -55.22 17.13
CA ARG A 9 7.78 -55.43 15.74
C ARG A 9 7.75 -54.05 15.10
N ASP A 10 8.72 -53.79 14.25
CA ASP A 10 8.74 -52.61 13.38
C ASP A 10 7.51 -52.63 12.47
N PRO A 11 6.78 -51.51 12.34
CA PRO A 11 5.97 -51.27 11.16
C PRO A 11 6.85 -50.55 10.12
N GLU A 12 7.01 -51.21 8.97
CA GLU A 12 7.60 -50.65 7.75
C GLU A 12 6.99 -49.29 7.43
N VAL A 13 7.86 -48.29 7.34
CA VAL A 13 7.52 -46.95 6.85
C VAL A 13 7.23 -47.09 5.35
N HIS A 14 5.95 -47.04 4.99
CA HIS A 14 5.54 -46.91 3.60
C HIS A 14 5.91 -45.49 3.12
N GLU A 15 7.03 -45.38 2.41
CA GLU A 15 7.40 -44.19 1.67
C GLU A 15 6.61 -44.13 0.35
N HIS A 16 5.44 -43.52 0.36
CA HIS A 16 4.79 -43.03 -0.87
C HIS A 16 4.09 -41.70 -0.59
N ASP A 17 4.28 -40.76 -1.51
CA ASP A 17 3.64 -39.44 -1.64
C ASP A 17 4.30 -38.26 -0.91
N LEU A 18 5.60 -38.07 -1.17
CA LEU A 18 6.17 -36.71 -1.20
C LEU A 18 5.85 -36.11 -2.58
N GLY A 19 4.82 -35.27 -2.62
CA GLY A 19 4.30 -34.64 -3.85
C GLY A 19 5.30 -33.76 -4.60
N LEU A 20 4.78 -33.10 -5.65
CA LEU A 20 5.49 -32.31 -6.69
C LEU A 20 6.60 -31.36 -6.18
N SER A 21 6.53 -30.92 -4.93
CA SER A 21 7.53 -30.10 -4.25
C SER A 21 8.86 -30.81 -3.97
N HIS A 22 8.89 -32.15 -3.98
CA HIS A 22 10.12 -32.95 -3.85
C HIS A 22 10.80 -33.20 -5.21
N ASP A 23 10.03 -33.36 -6.28
CA ASP A 23 10.54 -33.55 -7.65
C ASP A 23 11.13 -32.28 -8.28
N MET A 24 10.82 -31.10 -7.75
CA MET A 24 11.45 -29.84 -8.19
C MET A 24 12.84 -29.60 -7.57
N LYS A 25 13.24 -30.36 -6.53
CA LYS A 25 14.56 -30.22 -5.88
C LYS A 25 15.66 -31.13 -6.46
N THR A 26 15.33 -32.03 -7.39
CA THR A 26 16.29 -32.97 -7.99
C THR A 26 16.71 -32.67 -9.43
N MET A 27 16.23 -31.58 -10.06
CA MET A 27 16.75 -31.17 -11.38
C MET A 27 17.99 -30.27 -11.28
N SER A 28 19.14 -30.95 -11.28
CA SER A 28 20.46 -30.37 -11.52
C SER A 28 20.60 -29.79 -12.93
N ARG A 29 21.35 -28.69 -13.01
CA ARG A 29 21.79 -27.93 -14.18
C ARG A 29 22.40 -28.82 -15.27
N ARG A 30 21.60 -29.36 -16.19
CA ARG A 30 22.00 -29.80 -17.54
C ARG A 30 20.77 -30.32 -18.29
N GLY A 31 20.28 -29.54 -19.25
CA GLY A 31 19.28 -30.05 -20.21
C GLY A 31 18.20 -29.04 -20.59
N ALA A 32 18.58 -27.90 -21.18
CA ALA A 32 17.64 -27.06 -21.91
C ALA A 32 18.27 -26.64 -23.24
N LEU A 33 18.54 -27.63 -24.08
CA LEU A 33 18.66 -27.48 -25.53
C LEU A 33 18.02 -28.69 -26.17
N ALA A 34 17.29 -28.42 -27.24
CA ALA A 34 16.55 -29.33 -28.12
C ALA A 34 15.11 -29.65 -27.71
N LEU A 35 14.14 -28.92 -28.28
CA LEU A 35 13.18 -29.53 -29.21
C LEU A 35 12.42 -28.46 -30.03
N PHE A 36 12.81 -28.36 -31.31
CA PHE A 36 12.09 -28.03 -32.57
C PHE A 36 10.95 -26.97 -32.57
N GLY A 37 10.82 -26.07 -33.57
CA GLY A 37 11.35 -26.07 -34.93
C GLY A 37 10.23 -26.05 -35.97
N ALA A 38 10.15 -24.93 -36.71
CA ALA A 38 9.63 -24.73 -38.09
C ALA A 38 8.12 -24.63 -38.39
N ALA A 39 7.70 -23.45 -38.86
CA ALA A 39 7.01 -23.14 -40.14
C ALA A 39 6.38 -21.72 -40.03
N GLY A 40 6.42 -20.80 -41.00
CA GLY A 40 6.88 -20.78 -42.38
C GLY A 40 6.86 -19.33 -42.89
N ALA A 41 7.61 -19.07 -43.96
CA ALA A 41 7.83 -17.75 -44.56
C ALA A 41 6.80 -17.41 -45.65
N THR A 42 6.45 -16.13 -45.78
CA THR A 42 6.07 -15.50 -47.05
C THR A 42 6.62 -14.08 -47.12
N ALA A 43 7.39 -13.81 -48.18
CA ALA A 43 7.99 -12.54 -48.54
C ALA A 43 7.35 -12.01 -49.83
N ALA A 44 7.33 -10.68 -50.02
CA ALA A 44 7.35 -9.90 -51.28
C ALA A 44 6.71 -8.50 -51.06
N LEU A 45 7.13 -7.36 -51.63
CA LEU A 45 8.28 -6.95 -52.46
C LEU A 45 8.31 -5.40 -52.52
N ALA A 46 9.51 -4.80 -52.48
CA ALA A 46 10.06 -3.66 -53.25
C ALA A 46 9.25 -2.37 -53.55
N ALA A 47 9.91 -1.21 -53.37
CA ALA A 47 10.40 -0.39 -54.50
C ALA A 47 11.28 0.80 -54.05
N CYS A 48 12.48 0.91 -54.65
CA CYS A 48 13.38 2.07 -54.60
C CYS A 48 13.11 3.03 -55.77
N GLY A 49 13.51 4.29 -55.65
CA GLY A 49 13.77 5.14 -56.83
C GLY A 49 14.12 6.60 -56.52
N SER A 50 15.38 6.98 -56.78
CA SER A 50 15.81 8.36 -57.10
C SER A 50 16.22 8.37 -58.58
N PRO A 51 16.08 9.49 -59.34
CA PRO A 51 17.23 10.37 -59.58
C PRO A 51 16.89 11.87 -59.83
N SER A 52 17.95 12.64 -60.09
CA SER A 52 18.16 14.10 -60.11
C SER A 52 17.57 14.92 -61.28
N SER A 53 17.51 16.25 -61.06
CA SER A 53 17.80 17.40 -61.99
C SER A 53 16.67 18.36 -62.41
N THR A 54 16.79 19.59 -61.91
CA THR A 54 16.72 20.93 -62.59
C THR A 54 15.43 21.48 -63.23
N SER A 55 14.87 22.47 -62.51
CA SER A 55 14.20 23.74 -62.88
C SER A 55 13.10 23.81 -63.97
N THR A 56 11.93 24.31 -63.57
CA THR A 56 11.26 25.48 -64.20
C THR A 56 10.15 26.03 -63.29
N THR A 57 10.00 27.35 -63.36
CA THR A 57 9.13 28.25 -62.61
C THR A 57 7.65 28.12 -63.01
N ALA A 58 6.74 28.12 -62.04
CA ALA A 58 5.40 28.71 -62.16
C ALA A 58 4.74 28.87 -60.78
N SER A 59 4.42 30.12 -60.42
CA SER A 59 3.60 30.47 -59.26
C SER A 59 2.14 30.07 -59.49
N SER A 60 1.55 29.37 -58.53
CA SER A 60 0.14 29.56 -58.18
C SER A 60 -0.19 28.97 -56.81
N SER A 61 -0.83 29.82 -56.02
CA SER A 61 -1.41 29.67 -54.69
C SER A 61 -2.04 28.32 -54.34
N ALA A 62 -1.62 27.74 -53.21
CA ALA A 62 -2.44 26.88 -52.36
C ALA A 62 -2.00 27.03 -50.90
N THR A 63 -2.98 27.27 -50.03
CA THR A 63 -2.90 27.30 -48.57
C THR A 63 -2.44 25.96 -48.00
N ALA A 64 -1.35 25.97 -47.24
CA ALA A 64 -1.05 24.96 -46.23
C ALA A 64 -0.44 25.72 -45.04
N GLY A 65 -1.22 25.82 -43.95
CA GLY A 65 -0.72 26.33 -42.69
C GLY A 65 0.48 25.48 -42.26
N ALA A 66 1.56 26.15 -41.87
CA ALA A 66 2.71 25.49 -41.27
C ALA A 66 2.23 24.83 -39.97
N GLY A 67 1.88 23.55 -40.07
CA GLY A 67 1.84 22.67 -38.93
C GLY A 67 3.27 22.58 -38.43
N THR A 68 3.61 23.41 -37.45
CA THR A 68 4.69 23.11 -36.53
C THR A 68 4.36 21.74 -35.98
N ALA A 69 5.10 20.72 -36.44
CA ALA A 69 5.18 19.46 -35.74
C ALA A 69 5.81 19.80 -34.39
N THR A 70 4.95 20.19 -33.44
CA THR A 70 5.24 20.05 -32.04
C THR A 70 5.42 18.56 -31.88
N SER A 71 6.68 18.10 -31.91
CA SER A 71 7.04 16.88 -31.22
C SER A 71 6.38 17.01 -29.86
N THR A 72 5.33 16.24 -29.63
CA THR A 72 4.85 15.96 -28.29
C THR A 72 6.02 15.19 -27.68
N ALA A 73 7.01 15.93 -27.21
CA ALA A 73 7.83 15.47 -26.12
C ALA A 73 6.79 15.07 -25.09
N ASP A 74 6.69 13.75 -24.92
CA ASP A 74 6.01 13.12 -23.82
C ASP A 74 6.28 14.03 -22.62
N ALA A 75 5.22 14.69 -22.13
CA ALA A 75 5.33 15.41 -20.89
C ALA A 75 5.46 14.29 -19.87
N VAL A 76 6.69 13.82 -19.67
CA VAL A 76 7.06 13.00 -18.53
C VAL A 76 6.58 13.82 -17.37
N GLY A 77 5.45 13.42 -16.79
CA GLY A 77 4.88 14.12 -15.64
C GLY A 77 6.00 14.25 -14.63
N GLU A 78 6.23 15.47 -14.13
CA GLU A 78 7.26 15.66 -13.12
C GLU A 78 7.01 14.65 -11.99
N CYS A 79 8.02 13.83 -11.71
CA CYS A 79 7.97 12.83 -10.67
C CYS A 79 7.61 13.50 -9.35
N VAL A 80 6.60 12.97 -8.66
CA VAL A 80 6.44 13.32 -7.24
C VAL A 80 7.60 12.76 -6.43
N ALA A 81 7.86 13.35 -5.27
CA ALA A 81 8.85 12.80 -4.35
C ALA A 81 8.47 11.37 -3.94
N ALA A 82 9.48 10.56 -3.61
CA ALA A 82 9.24 9.26 -3.01
C ALA A 82 8.48 9.45 -1.69
N ALA A 83 7.38 8.73 -1.52
CA ALA A 83 6.72 8.66 -0.23
C ALA A 83 7.63 7.96 0.78
N PRO A 84 7.78 8.49 2.01
CA PRO A 84 8.59 7.85 3.03
C PRO A 84 7.95 6.54 3.49
N GLY A 85 8.78 5.63 3.96
CA GLY A 85 8.32 4.40 4.59
C GLY A 85 7.93 4.66 6.04
N GLU A 86 6.67 4.40 6.39
CA GLU A 86 6.18 4.54 7.76
C GLU A 86 5.91 3.21 8.43
N THR A 87 5.71 3.27 9.75
CA THR A 87 5.22 2.13 10.51
C THR A 87 3.81 1.73 10.02
N ALA A 88 3.57 0.41 9.90
CA ALA A 88 2.22 -0.15 9.80
C ALA A 88 1.38 0.13 11.06
N GLY A 89 2.02 0.57 12.15
CA GLY A 89 1.39 0.66 13.45
C GLY A 89 1.02 -0.73 13.99
N PRO A 90 0.30 -0.77 15.12
CA PRO A 90 -0.05 -2.02 15.78
C PRO A 90 -1.30 -2.70 15.20
N TYR A 91 -1.98 -2.10 14.21
CA TYR A 91 -3.29 -2.56 13.74
C TYR A 91 -3.39 -2.99 12.26
N PRO A 92 -2.35 -3.56 11.62
CA PRO A 92 -2.47 -4.04 10.25
C PRO A 92 -3.36 -5.29 10.18
N GLY A 93 -3.80 -5.65 8.98
CA GLY A 93 -4.63 -6.84 8.75
C GLY A 93 -3.91 -7.86 7.88
N ASP A 94 -2.59 -7.84 7.89
CA ASP A 94 -1.68 -8.51 6.95
C ASP A 94 -1.04 -9.77 7.54
N GLY A 95 -1.33 -10.10 8.81
CA GLY A 95 -0.72 -11.21 9.54
C GLY A 95 0.56 -10.87 10.29
N SER A 96 1.15 -9.68 10.10
CA SER A 96 2.37 -9.28 10.79
C SER A 96 2.19 -9.10 12.31
N ASN A 97 0.96 -8.83 12.75
CA ASN A 97 0.60 -8.63 14.15
C ASN A 97 -0.65 -9.41 14.58
N GLY A 98 -0.85 -10.63 14.04
CA GLY A 98 -1.90 -11.56 14.46
C GLY A 98 -3.01 -11.76 13.40
N PRO A 99 -3.99 -10.83 13.28
CA PRO A 99 -5.03 -10.91 12.25
C PRO A 99 -4.47 -10.85 10.83
N ASN A 100 -5.01 -11.68 9.92
CA ASN A 100 -4.67 -11.68 8.50
C ASN A 100 -5.93 -11.77 7.64
N VAL A 101 -6.44 -10.62 7.20
CA VAL A 101 -7.60 -10.53 6.29
C VAL A 101 -7.19 -10.50 4.82
N LEU A 102 -5.89 -10.38 4.49
CA LEU A 102 -5.42 -10.39 3.09
C LEU A 102 -5.63 -11.74 2.41
N VAL A 103 -5.70 -12.82 3.20
CA VAL A 103 -5.99 -14.18 2.70
C VAL A 103 -7.49 -14.49 2.66
N GLU A 104 -8.35 -13.59 3.13
CA GLU A 104 -9.79 -13.83 3.20
C GLU A 104 -10.50 -13.46 1.89
N SER A 105 -11.48 -14.28 1.50
CA SER A 105 -12.34 -13.96 0.37
C SER A 105 -13.15 -12.69 0.66
N GLY A 106 -13.12 -11.73 -0.26
CA GLY A 106 -13.86 -10.47 -0.12
C GLY A 106 -12.98 -9.27 0.23
N ILE A 107 -11.70 -9.46 0.59
CA ILE A 107 -10.79 -8.35 0.88
C ILE A 107 -10.51 -7.46 -0.35
N VAL A 108 -10.57 -8.02 -1.57
CA VAL A 108 -10.43 -7.25 -2.80
C VAL A 108 -11.76 -6.56 -3.11
N ARG A 109 -11.87 -5.29 -2.74
CA ARG A 109 -13.13 -4.53 -2.73
C ARG A 109 -12.91 -3.03 -2.77
N LYS A 110 -13.85 -2.31 -3.40
CA LYS A 110 -13.85 -0.84 -3.48
C LYS A 110 -14.51 -0.19 -2.26
N ASP A 111 -15.72 -0.61 -1.94
CA ASP A 111 -16.43 -0.13 -0.75
C ASP A 111 -15.95 -0.92 0.46
N ILE A 112 -15.30 -0.24 1.40
CA ILE A 112 -14.76 -0.83 2.64
C ILE A 112 -15.60 -0.48 3.88
N THR A 113 -16.75 0.19 3.74
CA THR A 113 -17.57 0.64 4.88
C THR A 113 -18.16 -0.51 5.70
N SER A 114 -18.50 -1.63 5.05
CA SER A 114 -19.11 -2.80 5.67
C SER A 114 -18.11 -3.93 5.87
N SER A 115 -18.28 -4.72 6.92
CA SER A 115 -17.57 -5.99 7.11
C SER A 115 -17.91 -7.00 5.99
N PHE A 116 -17.12 -8.08 5.91
CA PHE A 116 -17.28 -9.15 4.92
C PHE A 116 -17.01 -10.53 5.54
N GLY A 117 -17.24 -11.58 4.76
CA GLY A 117 -17.13 -12.95 5.23
C GLY A 117 -18.21 -13.27 6.26
N THR A 118 -17.82 -13.72 7.45
CA THR A 118 -18.75 -14.02 8.54
C THR A 118 -19.15 -12.79 9.36
N SER A 119 -18.39 -11.69 9.22
CA SER A 119 -18.62 -10.44 9.93
C SER A 119 -19.63 -9.57 9.19
N THR A 120 -20.45 -8.80 9.92
CA THR A 120 -21.63 -8.11 9.35
C THR A 120 -21.78 -6.64 9.75
N GLY A 121 -20.94 -6.12 10.64
CA GLY A 121 -20.97 -4.73 11.07
C GLY A 121 -20.69 -3.76 9.91
N THR A 122 -21.15 -2.52 10.06
CA THR A 122 -20.89 -1.43 9.12
C THR A 122 -20.39 -0.24 9.91
N ALA A 123 -19.28 0.35 9.47
CA ALA A 123 -18.74 1.54 10.10
C ALA A 123 -19.61 2.75 9.79
N GLU A 124 -19.99 3.48 10.83
CA GLU A 124 -20.71 4.75 10.71
C GLU A 124 -19.72 5.91 10.64
N GLY A 125 -20.00 6.92 9.81
CA GLY A 125 -19.19 8.12 9.71
C GLY A 125 -19.53 8.96 8.48
N VAL A 126 -18.81 10.07 8.29
CA VAL A 126 -18.97 10.92 7.11
C VAL A 126 -18.45 10.17 5.88
N PRO A 127 -19.24 9.98 4.81
CA PRO A 127 -18.79 9.24 3.63
C PRO A 127 -17.57 9.88 2.98
N VAL A 128 -16.62 9.06 2.52
CA VAL A 128 -15.48 9.52 1.74
C VAL A 128 -15.19 8.64 0.54
N THR A 129 -14.69 9.26 -0.52
CA THR A 129 -13.98 8.56 -1.59
C THR A 129 -12.48 8.84 -1.43
N ILE A 130 -11.67 7.81 -1.27
CA ILE A 130 -10.21 7.93 -1.19
C ILE A 130 -9.64 7.52 -2.55
N THR A 131 -8.88 8.40 -3.18
CA THR A 131 -8.25 8.16 -4.48
C THR A 131 -6.74 8.32 -4.36
N MET A 132 -5.99 7.31 -4.79
CA MET A 132 -4.53 7.34 -4.81
C MET A 132 -4.05 7.13 -6.23
N ALA A 133 -3.27 8.07 -6.75
CA ALA A 133 -2.55 7.91 -8.01
C ALA A 133 -1.12 7.44 -7.71
N LEU A 134 -0.75 6.25 -8.17
CA LEU A 134 0.58 5.70 -7.94
C LEU A 134 1.51 6.03 -9.11
N GLN A 135 2.71 6.52 -8.81
CA GLN A 135 3.81 6.65 -9.77
C GLN A 135 4.93 5.68 -9.41
N ASP A 136 5.34 4.81 -10.34
CA ASP A 136 6.47 3.91 -10.15
C ASP A 136 7.79 4.64 -10.44
N LEU A 137 8.46 5.10 -9.39
CA LEU A 137 9.70 5.88 -9.53
C LEU A 137 10.86 5.05 -10.09
N THR A 138 10.74 3.71 -10.10
CA THR A 138 11.73 2.83 -10.74
C THR A 138 11.53 2.70 -12.25
N LYS A 139 10.42 3.24 -12.78
CA LYS A 139 10.04 3.21 -14.20
C LYS A 139 9.78 4.61 -14.72
N ASN A 140 10.69 5.55 -14.44
CA ASN A 140 10.59 6.94 -14.90
C ASN A 140 9.27 7.63 -14.50
N CYS A 141 8.69 7.23 -13.37
CA CYS A 141 7.45 7.80 -12.84
C CYS A 141 6.21 7.49 -13.69
N ASP A 142 6.29 6.42 -14.50
CA ASP A 142 5.14 5.82 -15.17
C ASP A 142 4.04 5.50 -14.15
N PRO A 143 2.76 5.54 -14.58
CA PRO A 143 1.66 5.11 -13.72
C PRO A 143 1.89 3.69 -13.18
N GLY A 144 1.67 3.49 -11.89
CA GLY A 144 1.86 2.24 -11.16
C GLY A 144 0.82 1.15 -11.49
N ALA A 145 0.47 0.99 -12.76
CA ALA A 145 -0.55 0.07 -13.22
C ALA A 145 -0.28 -1.37 -12.78
N GLY A 146 -1.31 -2.03 -12.24
CA GLY A 146 -1.22 -3.40 -11.74
C GLY A 146 -0.65 -3.55 -10.32
N MET A 147 -0.10 -2.48 -9.72
CA MET A 147 0.24 -2.49 -8.29
C MET A 147 -1.03 -2.67 -7.46
N ALA A 148 -0.93 -3.38 -6.34
CA ALA A 148 -2.03 -3.56 -5.40
C ALA A 148 -1.81 -2.68 -4.17
N VAL A 149 -2.90 -2.06 -3.69
CA VAL A 149 -2.90 -1.26 -2.48
C VAL A 149 -3.80 -1.92 -1.45
N TYR A 150 -3.24 -2.29 -0.30
CA TYR A 150 -4.01 -2.57 0.91
C TYR A 150 -4.16 -1.28 1.70
N LEU A 151 -5.39 -0.94 2.11
CA LEU A 151 -5.71 0.28 2.84
C LEU A 151 -6.49 -0.06 4.12
N TRP A 152 -6.14 0.58 5.24
CA TRP A 152 -6.90 0.50 6.47
C TRP A 152 -6.86 1.78 7.31
N HIS A 153 -7.90 2.01 8.11
CA HIS A 153 -7.93 3.12 9.08
C HIS A 153 -8.89 2.84 10.24
N CYS A 154 -8.88 3.73 11.25
CA CYS A 154 -9.83 3.68 12.36
C CYS A 154 -11.23 4.16 11.97
N ASP A 155 -12.25 3.72 12.71
CA ASP A 155 -13.60 4.25 12.58
C ASP A 155 -13.76 5.63 13.24
N ARG A 156 -14.99 6.18 13.25
CA ARG A 156 -15.29 7.50 13.84
C ARG A 156 -15.03 7.59 15.35
N ASP A 157 -14.95 6.46 16.04
CA ASP A 157 -14.64 6.38 17.47
C ASP A 157 -13.13 6.30 17.75
N GLY A 158 -12.31 6.16 16.69
CA GLY A 158 -10.86 5.99 16.79
C GLY A 158 -10.43 4.53 17.02
N GLU A 159 -11.33 3.57 16.83
CA GLU A 159 -11.04 2.14 17.02
C GLU A 159 -10.74 1.47 15.68
N TYR A 160 -9.89 0.44 15.70
CA TYR A 160 -9.57 -0.36 14.52
C TYR A 160 -10.32 -1.68 14.57
N SER A 161 -11.05 -2.02 13.50
CA SER A 161 -11.64 -3.35 13.30
C SER A 161 -10.56 -4.43 13.46
N LEU A 162 -10.91 -5.64 13.91
CA LEU A 162 -10.01 -6.73 14.33
C LEU A 162 -9.26 -6.53 15.67
N TYR A 163 -9.24 -5.31 16.21
CA TYR A 163 -8.43 -4.99 17.40
C TYR A 163 -9.21 -4.32 18.52
N GLY A 164 -10.14 -3.42 18.20
CA GLY A 164 -10.97 -2.73 19.17
C GLY A 164 -11.84 -3.71 19.93
N LYS A 165 -11.94 -3.57 21.25
CA LYS A 165 -12.56 -4.58 22.13
C LYS A 165 -14.01 -4.90 21.77
N ALA A 166 -14.76 -3.92 21.27
CA ALA A 166 -16.16 -4.07 20.88
C ALA A 166 -16.35 -4.46 19.40
N ILE A 167 -15.27 -4.45 18.62
CA ILE A 167 -15.27 -4.63 17.15
C ILE A 167 -14.18 -5.61 16.70
N THR A 168 -13.71 -6.47 17.61
CA THR A 168 -12.63 -7.44 17.34
C THR A 168 -13.08 -8.49 16.32
N ASP A 169 -14.39 -8.72 16.21
CA ASP A 169 -15.01 -9.62 15.24
C ASP A 169 -15.44 -8.90 13.94
N GLN A 170 -15.08 -7.63 13.75
CA GLN A 170 -15.36 -6.86 12.54
C GLN A 170 -14.11 -6.70 11.68
N ASN A 171 -14.30 -6.53 10.37
CA ASN A 171 -13.22 -6.34 9.39
C ASN A 171 -13.53 -5.22 8.37
N TYR A 172 -14.47 -4.32 8.69
CA TYR A 172 -14.70 -3.09 7.92
C TYR A 172 -13.45 -2.18 7.89
N LEU A 173 -13.48 -1.19 7.00
CA LEU A 173 -12.45 -0.16 6.79
C LEU A 173 -11.08 -0.75 6.46
N ARG A 174 -11.09 -1.90 5.79
CA ARG A 174 -9.94 -2.66 5.30
C ARG A 174 -10.26 -3.16 3.90
N GLY A 175 -9.36 -2.97 2.94
CA GLY A 175 -9.59 -3.45 1.59
C GLY A 175 -8.37 -3.37 0.69
N VAL A 176 -8.39 -4.19 -0.36
CA VAL A 176 -7.39 -4.21 -1.42
C VAL A 176 -8.01 -3.75 -2.74
N GLN A 177 -7.29 -2.87 -3.45
CA GLN A 177 -7.59 -2.49 -4.84
C GLN A 177 -6.34 -2.64 -5.69
N VAL A 178 -6.54 -2.87 -6.98
CA VAL A 178 -5.46 -2.93 -7.98
C VAL A 178 -5.52 -1.66 -8.82
N ALA A 179 -4.38 -1.00 -8.97
CA ALA A 179 -4.24 0.21 -9.75
C ALA A 179 -4.58 -0.03 -11.22
N GLY A 180 -5.42 0.85 -11.77
CA GLY A 180 -5.79 0.84 -13.18
C GLY A 180 -4.61 1.18 -14.11
N ALA A 181 -4.87 1.23 -15.41
CA ALA A 181 -3.85 1.56 -16.41
C ALA A 181 -3.25 2.97 -16.24
N ASP A 182 -3.99 3.87 -15.59
CA ASP A 182 -3.58 5.22 -15.23
C ASP A 182 -2.94 5.29 -13.83
N GLY A 183 -2.65 4.14 -13.20
CA GLY A 183 -2.02 4.07 -11.89
C GLY A 183 -2.95 4.40 -10.72
N THR A 184 -4.25 4.58 -10.97
CA THR A 184 -5.18 5.03 -9.92
C THR A 184 -5.88 3.86 -9.22
N VAL A 185 -5.98 3.94 -7.89
CA VAL A 185 -6.90 3.14 -7.07
C VAL A 185 -7.91 4.06 -6.38
N SER A 186 -9.11 3.52 -6.09
CA SER A 186 -10.17 4.26 -5.41
C SER A 186 -10.92 3.37 -4.43
N PHE A 187 -11.20 3.89 -3.23
CA PHE A 187 -11.97 3.24 -2.17
C PHE A 187 -13.16 4.12 -1.75
N THR A 188 -14.28 3.49 -1.40
CA THR A 188 -15.41 4.15 -0.72
C THR A 188 -15.35 3.77 0.75
N SER A 189 -15.30 4.78 1.63
CA SER A 189 -15.08 4.60 3.07
C SER A 189 -15.81 5.66 3.90
N ILE A 190 -15.42 5.82 5.16
CA ILE A 190 -15.77 6.96 6.03
C ILE A 190 -14.53 7.79 6.40
N PHE A 191 -14.74 9.03 6.82
CA PHE A 191 -13.67 9.91 7.30
C PHE A 191 -13.08 9.36 8.62
N PRO A 192 -11.76 9.11 8.73
CA PRO A 192 -11.17 8.56 9.95
C PRO A 192 -11.17 9.58 11.10
N ALA A 193 -11.26 9.08 12.33
CA ALA A 193 -11.21 9.90 13.54
C ALA A 193 -9.79 10.38 13.89
N ALA A 194 -9.72 11.31 14.85
CA ALA A 194 -8.51 11.52 15.64
C ALA A 194 -8.58 10.67 16.92
N TYR A 195 -7.57 9.82 17.15
CA TYR A 195 -7.41 9.11 18.40
C TYR A 195 -6.19 9.61 19.19
N SER A 196 -6.14 9.28 20.48
CA SER A 196 -5.15 9.88 21.40
C SER A 196 -3.72 9.68 20.92
N GLY A 197 -3.00 10.79 20.72
CA GLY A 197 -1.57 10.80 20.42
C GLY A 197 -1.22 10.72 18.94
N ARG A 198 -2.21 10.68 18.04
CA ARG A 198 -1.98 10.60 16.59
C ARG A 198 -2.81 11.62 15.81
N TRP A 199 -2.24 12.18 14.76
CA TRP A 199 -2.94 12.97 13.74
C TRP A 199 -3.89 12.07 12.92
N PRO A 200 -5.07 12.53 12.45
CA PRO A 200 -5.95 11.73 11.58
C PRO A 200 -5.25 11.23 10.32
N HIS A 201 -5.29 9.92 10.11
CA HIS A 201 -4.55 9.26 9.04
C HIS A 201 -5.23 8.03 8.47
N ILE A 202 -4.77 7.63 7.28
CA ILE A 202 -5.13 6.40 6.60
C ILE A 202 -3.84 5.62 6.36
N HIS A 203 -3.77 4.36 6.78
CA HIS A 203 -2.62 3.52 6.46
C HIS A 203 -2.77 2.88 5.10
N PHE A 204 -1.64 2.61 4.46
CA PHE A 204 -1.63 1.80 3.25
C PHE A 204 -0.33 1.00 3.09
N GLU A 205 -0.44 -0.06 2.31
CA GLU A 205 0.67 -0.84 1.80
C GLU A 205 0.54 -1.00 0.28
N VAL A 206 1.64 -0.81 -0.44
CA VAL A 206 1.73 -1.02 -1.87
C VAL A 206 2.53 -2.28 -2.14
N TYR A 207 1.97 -3.16 -2.97
CA TYR A 207 2.60 -4.39 -3.46
C TYR A 207 2.74 -4.31 -4.98
N ASP A 208 3.76 -4.99 -5.52
CA ASP A 208 4.00 -4.99 -6.97
C ASP A 208 2.86 -5.66 -7.76
N SER A 209 2.06 -6.54 -7.13
CA SER A 209 0.86 -7.11 -7.73
C SER A 209 -0.16 -7.60 -6.69
N LEU A 210 -1.37 -7.93 -7.14
CA LEU A 210 -2.42 -8.50 -6.29
C LEU A 210 -1.99 -9.84 -5.69
N GLU A 211 -1.33 -10.70 -6.47
CA GLU A 211 -0.87 -12.01 -6.03
C GLU A 211 0.12 -11.89 -4.85
N VAL A 212 0.99 -10.87 -4.89
CA VAL A 212 1.91 -10.58 -3.79
C VAL A 212 1.15 -10.07 -2.56
N ALA A 213 0.17 -9.18 -2.75
CA ALA A 213 -0.65 -8.65 -1.65
C ALA A 213 -1.42 -9.75 -0.90
N ILE A 214 -2.11 -10.65 -1.63
CA ILE A 214 -2.91 -11.72 -1.00
C ILE A 214 -2.05 -12.87 -0.44
N ALA A 215 -0.76 -12.93 -0.79
CA ALA A 215 0.19 -13.78 -0.10
C ALA A 215 0.61 -13.21 1.28
N GLY A 216 0.27 -11.95 1.56
CA GLY A 216 0.51 -11.30 2.86
C GLY A 216 1.98 -10.99 3.15
N GLU A 217 2.82 -10.90 2.12
CA GLU A 217 4.26 -10.71 2.29
C GLU A 217 4.79 -9.65 1.32
N ASN A 218 5.95 -9.08 1.66
CA ASN A 218 6.76 -8.27 0.74
C ASN A 218 6.09 -6.99 0.20
N ALA A 219 5.33 -6.28 1.04
CA ALA A 219 4.95 -4.90 0.74
C ALA A 219 6.20 -4.10 0.31
N ARG A 220 6.11 -3.41 -0.82
CA ARG A 220 7.17 -2.57 -1.37
C ARG A 220 7.25 -1.26 -0.60
N LEU A 221 6.10 -0.69 -0.26
CA LEU A 221 5.96 0.51 0.55
C LEU A 221 4.88 0.25 1.61
N THR A 222 5.18 0.57 2.86
CA THR A 222 4.20 0.73 3.95
C THR A 222 4.30 2.19 4.36
N SER A 223 3.19 2.92 4.39
CA SER A 223 3.18 4.36 4.69
C SER A 223 1.80 4.81 5.20
N GLN A 224 1.64 6.10 5.48
CA GLN A 224 0.42 6.69 6.00
C GLN A 224 0.07 7.98 5.23
N ILE A 225 -1.21 8.23 5.06
CA ILE A 225 -1.74 9.46 4.47
C ILE A 225 -2.22 10.36 5.60
N ALA A 226 -1.70 11.57 5.71
CA ALA A 226 -2.18 12.59 6.62
C ALA A 226 -3.38 13.34 6.02
N LEU A 227 -4.39 13.64 6.84
CA LEU A 227 -5.54 14.45 6.41
C LEU A 227 -5.34 15.94 6.67
N PRO A 228 -5.82 16.83 5.78
CA PRO A 228 -5.65 18.27 5.94
C PRO A 228 -6.48 18.79 7.11
N GLN A 229 -5.86 19.67 7.91
CA GLN A 229 -6.44 20.19 9.15
C GLN A 229 -7.84 20.79 8.95
N GLU A 230 -8.07 21.57 7.90
CA GLU A 230 -9.36 22.22 7.62
C GLU A 230 -10.50 21.21 7.47
N ALA A 231 -10.25 20.07 6.81
CA ALA A 231 -11.24 19.01 6.66
C ALA A 231 -11.51 18.31 7.99
N CYS A 232 -10.46 18.02 8.77
CA CYS A 232 -10.58 17.44 10.10
C CYS A 232 -11.39 18.33 11.04
N ASP A 233 -11.06 19.63 11.11
CA ASP A 233 -11.76 20.60 11.95
C ASP A 233 -13.26 20.67 11.57
N THR A 234 -13.56 20.70 10.27
CA THR A 234 -14.95 20.75 9.77
C THR A 234 -15.73 19.48 10.11
N VAL A 235 -15.14 18.30 9.88
CA VAL A 235 -15.79 17.01 10.15
C VAL A 235 -16.01 16.81 11.65
N PHE A 236 -14.98 17.04 12.47
CA PHE A 236 -15.07 16.75 13.90
C PHE A 236 -15.99 17.71 14.64
N ALA A 237 -16.10 18.96 14.18
CA ALA A 237 -17.05 19.92 14.75
C ALA A 237 -18.49 19.75 14.23
N GLY A 238 -18.67 19.22 13.02
CA GLY A 238 -19.94 19.24 12.30
C GLY A 238 -20.68 17.90 12.20
N ALA A 239 -20.01 16.77 12.44
CA ALA A 239 -20.59 15.43 12.30
C ALA A 239 -20.82 14.74 13.64
N GLU A 240 -21.96 14.08 13.79
CA GLU A 240 -22.29 13.27 14.97
C GLU A 240 -21.34 12.06 15.08
N GLY A 241 -20.90 11.77 16.31
CA GLY A 241 -20.06 10.63 16.63
C GLY A 241 -18.55 10.88 16.52
N TYR A 242 -18.13 12.11 16.18
CA TYR A 242 -16.72 12.51 16.14
C TYR A 242 -16.29 13.37 17.35
N GLU A 243 -17.09 13.46 18.41
CA GLU A 243 -16.87 14.39 19.52
C GLU A 243 -15.54 14.12 20.26
N LYS A 244 -15.10 12.86 20.33
CA LYS A 244 -13.79 12.49 20.87
C LYS A 244 -12.65 13.05 20.03
N SER A 245 -12.83 13.10 18.70
CA SER A 245 -11.82 13.61 17.77
C SER A 245 -11.53 15.08 17.99
N VAL A 246 -12.54 15.88 18.33
CA VAL A 246 -12.36 17.31 18.70
C VAL A 246 -11.36 17.44 19.83
N THR A 247 -11.51 16.63 20.90
CA THR A 247 -10.59 16.68 22.04
C THR A 247 -9.20 16.17 21.67
N ASN A 248 -9.11 15.06 20.93
CA ASN A 248 -7.82 14.47 20.55
C ASN A 248 -7.01 15.37 19.62
N MET A 249 -7.65 16.06 18.67
CA MET A 249 -6.97 17.00 17.76
C MET A 249 -6.31 18.17 18.49
N THR A 250 -6.82 18.61 19.63
CA THR A 250 -6.15 19.66 20.43
C THR A 250 -4.84 19.21 21.05
N ARG A 251 -4.56 17.90 21.10
CA ARG A 251 -3.43 17.31 21.81
C ARG A 251 -2.26 16.92 20.90
N THR A 252 -2.51 16.77 19.61
CA THR A 252 -1.52 16.35 18.61
C THR A 252 -1.73 17.17 17.34
N THR A 253 -0.74 18.00 17.00
CA THR A 253 -0.64 18.66 15.70
C THR A 253 0.11 17.76 14.71
N LEU A 254 -0.04 18.02 13.41
CA LEU A 254 0.71 17.32 12.36
C LEU A 254 2.23 17.37 12.61
N SER A 255 2.76 18.53 13.03
CA SER A 255 4.18 18.72 13.36
C SER A 255 4.65 18.05 14.66
N SER A 256 3.73 17.62 15.51
CA SER A 256 4.04 16.93 16.78
C SER A 256 3.74 15.44 16.74
N ASP A 257 3.10 14.96 15.65
CA ASP A 257 2.82 13.56 15.44
C ASP A 257 4.14 12.79 15.28
N ASN A 258 4.19 11.58 15.84
CA ASN A 258 5.42 10.78 15.85
C ASN A 258 5.71 10.07 14.52
N VAL A 259 4.82 10.18 13.52
CA VAL A 259 4.98 9.71 12.15
C VAL A 259 5.23 10.91 11.25
N PHE A 260 4.33 11.89 11.23
CA PHE A 260 4.44 13.02 10.30
C PHE A 260 5.38 14.14 10.76
N GLY A 261 5.81 14.15 12.03
CA GLY A 261 6.55 15.28 12.61
C GLY A 261 7.92 15.58 11.97
N ASP A 262 8.47 14.65 11.19
CA ASP A 262 9.72 14.83 10.42
C ASP A 262 9.48 15.28 8.96
N GLY A 263 8.24 15.32 8.50
CA GLY A 263 7.81 15.85 7.20
C GLY A 263 6.54 15.14 6.69
N TRP A 264 5.69 15.83 5.93
CA TRP A 264 4.43 15.26 5.41
C TRP A 264 4.14 15.65 3.96
N ASP A 265 5.04 16.32 3.26
CA ASP A 265 4.76 16.87 1.93
C ASP A 265 4.38 15.80 0.89
N ALA A 266 4.92 14.58 1.03
CA ALA A 266 4.60 13.43 0.18
C ALA A 266 3.41 12.58 0.70
N GLU A 267 2.86 12.92 1.87
CA GLU A 267 1.86 12.13 2.61
C GLU A 267 0.57 12.90 2.92
N LEU A 268 0.59 14.23 2.79
CA LEU A 268 -0.56 15.10 3.04
C LEU A 268 -1.50 15.08 1.83
N ALA A 269 -2.69 14.51 2.03
CA ALA A 269 -3.71 14.48 0.99
C ALA A 269 -4.39 15.84 0.80
N THR A 270 -5.03 15.99 -0.35
CA THR A 270 -6.11 16.97 -0.53
C THR A 270 -7.42 16.37 -0.05
N ALA A 271 -8.31 17.19 0.50
CA ALA A 271 -9.67 16.78 0.84
C ALA A 271 -10.65 17.89 0.43
N THR A 272 -11.65 17.54 -0.35
CA THR A 272 -12.68 18.48 -0.84
C THR A 272 -14.06 17.91 -0.60
N GLY A 273 -15.01 18.73 -0.16
CA GLY A 273 -16.37 18.26 0.14
C GLY A 273 -16.98 18.95 1.35
N SER A 274 -17.94 18.28 1.96
CA SER A 274 -18.63 18.75 3.16
C SER A 274 -19.18 17.59 3.99
N VAL A 275 -19.53 17.84 5.25
CA VAL A 275 -20.17 16.84 6.12
C VAL A 275 -21.44 16.23 5.50
N SER A 276 -22.25 17.05 4.81
CA SER A 276 -23.53 16.58 4.23
C SER A 276 -23.37 15.80 2.92
N SER A 277 -22.35 16.11 2.13
CA SER A 277 -22.13 15.50 0.82
C SER A 277 -21.05 14.41 0.84
N GLY A 278 -20.28 14.32 1.92
CA GLY A 278 -19.05 13.53 1.99
C GLY A 278 -17.83 14.29 1.47
N TYR A 279 -16.67 13.64 1.54
CA TYR A 279 -15.39 14.18 1.07
C TYR A 279 -14.73 13.30 0.01
N ASP A 280 -14.14 13.93 -0.99
CA ASP A 280 -13.15 13.29 -1.86
C ASP A 280 -11.75 13.60 -1.31
N ILE A 281 -11.03 12.56 -0.91
CA ILE A 281 -9.65 12.57 -0.44
C ILE A 281 -8.76 12.08 -1.56
N ALA A 282 -7.79 12.88 -2.00
CA ALA A 282 -6.92 12.53 -3.13
C ALA A 282 -5.45 12.83 -2.85
N ILE A 283 -4.58 11.89 -3.26
CA ILE A 283 -3.12 11.99 -3.14
C ILE A 283 -2.42 11.28 -4.29
N THR A 284 -1.24 11.78 -4.69
CA THR A 284 -0.32 11.09 -5.60
C THR A 284 0.86 10.55 -4.81
N ILE A 285 1.15 9.25 -4.93
CA ILE A 285 2.19 8.55 -4.18
C ILE A 285 3.31 8.13 -5.12
N GLY A 286 4.53 8.61 -4.85
CA GLY A 286 5.74 8.14 -5.51
C GLY A 286 6.25 6.87 -4.85
N VAL A 287 6.20 5.74 -5.57
CA VAL A 287 6.61 4.41 -5.09
C VAL A 287 8.04 4.11 -5.58
N ALA A 288 9.04 4.32 -4.73
CA ALA A 288 10.44 3.97 -5.03
C ALA A 288 10.69 2.46 -4.85
N ALA A 289 11.92 2.00 -5.13
CA ALA A 289 12.30 0.65 -4.75
C ALA A 289 12.18 0.48 -3.23
N LYS A 290 11.90 -0.73 -2.72
CA LYS A 290 11.71 -0.96 -1.28
C LYS A 290 12.88 -0.47 -0.42
N SER A 291 14.11 -0.60 -0.91
CA SER A 291 15.33 -0.13 -0.23
C SER A 291 15.50 1.40 -0.22
N GLU A 292 14.73 2.11 -1.03
CA GLU A 292 14.81 3.55 -1.25
C GLU A 292 13.63 4.31 -0.63
N ASN A 293 12.57 3.60 -0.21
CA ASN A 293 11.53 4.15 0.65
C ASN A 293 12.16 4.43 2.02
N ALA A 294 12.72 5.64 2.18
CA ALA A 294 13.42 6.04 3.39
C ALA A 294 12.46 5.89 4.58
N GLN A 295 12.84 5.06 5.55
CA GLN A 295 12.03 4.91 6.75
C GLN A 295 12.17 6.17 7.59
N ALA A 296 11.06 6.79 8.00
CA ALA A 296 11.10 7.91 8.94
C ALA A 296 11.96 7.53 10.14
N ALA A 297 12.86 8.44 10.52
CA ALA A 297 13.72 8.19 11.66
C ALA A 297 12.84 8.16 12.90
N PRO A 298 12.89 7.11 13.75
CA PRO A 298 12.16 7.15 15.01
C PRO A 298 12.59 8.41 15.76
N PRO A 299 11.66 9.18 16.35
CA PRO A 299 12.01 10.41 17.04
C PRO A 299 13.09 10.09 18.06
N ALA A 300 14.19 10.86 18.02
CA ALA A 300 15.30 10.70 18.94
C ALA A 300 14.74 10.69 20.37
N GLY A 301 14.71 9.52 20.99
CA GLY A 301 14.18 9.35 22.32
C GLY A 301 14.81 10.40 23.22
N GLY A 302 13.98 11.27 23.81
CA GLY A 302 14.43 12.31 24.71
C GLY A 302 15.24 11.68 25.82
N GLY A 303 16.56 11.72 25.67
CA GLY A 303 17.52 11.29 26.67
C GLY A 303 17.34 12.20 27.87
N GLY A 304 16.48 11.80 28.80
CA GLY A 304 16.41 12.41 30.12
C GLY A 304 17.81 12.39 30.73
N PRO A 305 18.25 13.49 31.36
CA PRO A 305 19.60 13.58 31.91
C PRO A 305 19.83 12.40 32.87
N GLY A 306 20.86 11.61 32.56
CA GLY A 306 21.26 10.44 33.35
C GLY A 306 21.41 10.82 34.81
N GLY A 307 20.52 10.30 35.65
CA GLY A 307 20.65 10.36 37.09
C GLY A 307 21.90 9.60 37.50
N ALA A 308 22.84 10.30 38.13
CA ALA A 308 24.05 9.74 38.70
C ALA A 308 23.71 8.54 39.59
N GLY A 309 24.37 7.40 39.33
CA GLY A 309 24.22 6.18 40.11
C GLY A 309 24.61 6.39 41.58
N GLY A 310 23.67 6.10 42.47
CA GLY A 310 23.95 5.87 43.89
C GLY A 310 24.47 4.45 44.11
N PRO A 311 25.40 4.23 45.06
CA PRO A 311 26.01 2.92 45.27
C PRO A 311 25.00 1.91 45.84
N GLY A 312 25.04 0.70 45.28
CA GLY A 312 24.11 -0.39 45.59
C GLY A 312 24.15 -0.84 47.05
N GLY A 313 22.96 -0.95 47.64
CA GLY A 313 22.73 -1.60 48.93
C GLY A 313 22.69 -3.13 48.76
N GLU A 314 23.35 -3.81 49.69
CA GLU A 314 23.45 -5.27 49.81
C GLU A 314 22.07 -5.91 50.06
N PRO A 315 21.76 -7.10 49.49
CA PRO A 315 20.46 -7.74 49.69
C PRO A 315 20.36 -8.38 51.09
N PRO A 316 19.18 -8.36 51.74
CA PRO A 316 19.00 -8.96 53.06
C PRO A 316 18.97 -10.49 52.97
N ALA A 317 19.67 -11.13 53.91
CA ALA A 317 19.57 -12.57 54.15
C ALA A 317 18.19 -12.93 54.70
N MET A 318 17.55 -13.95 54.12
CA MET A 318 16.31 -14.52 54.62
C MET A 318 16.59 -15.59 55.69
N PRO A 319 15.68 -15.77 56.67
CA PRO A 319 15.82 -16.72 57.78
C PRO A 319 15.67 -18.19 57.37
#